data_AF-A0A1V6HT60-F1
#
_entry.id   AF-A0A1V6HT60-F1
#
_cell.length_a   1.000
_cell.length_b   1.000
_cell.length_c   1.000
_cell.angle_alpha   90.00
_cell.angle_beta   90.00
_cell.angle_gamma   90.00
#
_symmetry.space_group_name_H-M   'P 1'
#
loop_
_entity.id
_entity.type
_entity.pdbx_description
1 polymer ?
#
loop_
_entity_poly.entity_id
_entity_poly.type
_entity_poly.pdbx_seq_one_letter_code
_entity_poly.pdbx_strand_id
1 'polypeptide(L)'
;MRLQIHVEGASPAAHAIRAVGERITGPLRPFFEVLGADWEAAFQERIDSEGAGLGWAPMSAARARIRARSQTPGSFPLLRETGDLRASIVSSFTGDTLAVGTDLPYASLLQFGGVTAPGSAVPGATVPARPFVFLTDQQVYDAIEMLQEYLFDEGPRRG
;
A
#
# COMPACT_ATOMS: atom_id res chain seq x y z
N MET A 1 12.73 -27.73 -0.79
CA MET A 1 12.83 -28.42 -2.09
C MET A 1 14.06 -27.88 -2.80
N ARG A 2 14.95 -28.72 -3.34
CA ARG A 2 16.18 -28.27 -4.03
C ARG A 2 15.98 -28.49 -5.53
N LEU A 3 15.85 -27.40 -6.29
CA LEU A 3 15.79 -27.46 -7.75
C LEU A 3 17.22 -27.59 -8.29
N GLN A 4 17.51 -28.66 -9.04
CA GLN A 4 18.79 -28.85 -9.72
C GLN A 4 18.56 -28.78 -11.23
N ILE A 5 19.23 -27.86 -11.92
CA ILE A 5 19.11 -27.70 -13.37
C ILE A 5 20.49 -27.87 -14.01
N HIS A 6 20.60 -28.82 -14.94
CA HIS A 6 21.81 -29.10 -15.72
C HIS A 6 21.60 -28.66 -17.18
N VAL A 7 22.51 -27.85 -17.71
CA VAL A 7 22.46 -27.33 -19.09
C VAL A 7 23.84 -27.54 -19.72
N GLU A 8 23.90 -28.22 -20.87
CA GLU A 8 25.13 -28.49 -21.61
C GLU A 8 25.15 -27.70 -22.93
N GLY A 9 26.33 -27.25 -23.39
CA GLY A 9 26.51 -26.61 -24.70
C GLY A 9 25.94 -25.20 -24.88
N ALA A 10 25.27 -24.63 -23.87
CA ALA A 10 24.64 -23.30 -23.92
C ALA A 10 24.96 -22.46 -22.66
N SER A 11 26.22 -22.10 -22.45
CA SER A 11 26.70 -21.40 -21.24
C SER A 11 25.90 -20.14 -20.88
N PRO A 12 25.49 -19.26 -21.82
CA PRO A 12 24.65 -18.11 -21.50
C PRO A 12 23.28 -18.50 -20.93
N ALA A 13 22.64 -19.51 -21.53
CA ALA A 13 21.36 -20.04 -21.05
C ALA A 13 21.49 -20.71 -19.68
N ALA A 14 22.57 -21.48 -19.48
CA ALA A 14 22.89 -22.11 -18.19
C ALA A 14 23.05 -21.09 -17.05
N HIS A 15 23.71 -19.95 -17.35
CA HIS A 15 23.86 -18.86 -16.40
C HIS A 15 22.54 -18.18 -16.05
N ALA A 16 21.73 -17.83 -17.07
CA ALA A 16 20.42 -17.20 -16.84
C ALA A 16 19.49 -18.09 -16.00
N ILE A 17 19.41 -19.38 -16.33
CA ILE A 17 18.58 -20.35 -15.61
C ILE A 17 19.02 -20.49 -14.14
N ARG A 18 20.33 -20.51 -13.88
CA ARG A 18 20.86 -20.57 -12.52
C ARG A 18 20.52 -19.30 -11.74
N ALA A 19 20.68 -18.14 -12.35
CA ALA A 19 20.40 -16.84 -11.74
C ALA A 19 18.91 -16.71 -11.36
N VAL A 20 18.00 -17.23 -12.19
CA VAL A 20 16.57 -17.32 -11.89
C VAL A 20 16.34 -18.30 -10.72
N GLY A 21 16.95 -19.49 -10.77
CA GLY A 21 16.82 -20.50 -9.72
C GLY A 21 17.29 -20.00 -8.34
N GLU A 22 18.38 -19.24 -8.30
CA GLU A 22 18.90 -18.59 -7.09
C GLU A 22 17.91 -17.58 -6.51
N ARG A 23 17.23 -16.79 -7.34
CA ARG A 23 16.21 -15.83 -6.87
C ARG A 23 14.93 -16.50 -6.38
N ILE A 24 14.46 -17.54 -7.08
CA ILE A 24 13.26 -18.30 -6.70
C ILE A 24 13.47 -19.02 -5.37
N THR A 25 14.68 -19.52 -5.12
CA THR A 25 15.01 -20.27 -3.90
C THR A 25 15.60 -19.40 -2.79
N GLY A 26 15.98 -18.17 -3.10
CA GLY A 26 16.54 -17.19 -2.19
C GLY A 26 15.47 -16.40 -1.42
N PRO A 27 15.91 -15.51 -0.52
CA PRO A 27 15.00 -14.65 0.23
C PRO A 27 14.36 -13.61 -0.68
N LEU A 28 13.02 -13.50 -0.63
CA LEU A 28 12.23 -12.50 -1.38
C LEU A 28 12.34 -11.07 -0.82
N ARG A 29 13.06 -10.89 0.29
CA ARG A 29 13.25 -9.59 0.95
C ARG A 29 13.58 -8.44 -0.01
N PRO A 30 14.56 -8.55 -0.94
CA PRO A 30 14.89 -7.45 -1.83
C PRO A 30 13.73 -7.05 -2.76
N PHE A 31 12.94 -8.03 -3.21
CA PHE A 31 11.75 -7.76 -4.02
C PHE A 31 10.65 -7.08 -3.19
N PHE A 32 10.37 -7.60 -1.98
CA PHE A 32 9.36 -7.02 -1.09
C PHE A 32 9.70 -5.61 -0.60
N GLU A 33 10.98 -5.27 -0.43
CA GLU A 33 11.39 -3.91 -0.09
C GLU A 33 11.11 -2.90 -1.21
N VAL A 34 11.15 -3.33 -2.49
CA VAL A 34 10.79 -2.47 -3.62
C VAL A 34 9.28 -2.43 -3.79
N LEU A 35 8.62 -3.58 -3.82
CA LEU A 35 7.16 -3.68 -3.99
C LEU A 35 6.40 -3.00 -2.84
N GLY A 36 6.87 -3.18 -1.61
CA GLY A 36 6.29 -2.55 -0.43
C GLY A 36 6.37 -1.03 -0.48
N ALA A 37 7.52 -0.48 -0.88
CA ALA A 37 7.71 0.96 -1.03
C ALA A 37 6.81 1.56 -2.13
N ASP A 38 6.62 0.85 -3.24
CA ASP A 38 5.71 1.26 -4.30
C ASP A 38 4.25 1.34 -3.81
N TRP A 39 3.78 0.29 -3.14
CA TRP A 39 2.42 0.25 -2.59
C TRP A 39 2.21 1.26 -1.46
N GLU A 40 3.21 1.47 -0.59
CA GLU A 40 3.18 2.53 0.42
C GLU A 40 2.98 3.89 -0.25
N ALA A 41 3.80 4.22 -1.26
CA ALA A 41 3.71 5.48 -1.97
C ALA A 41 2.33 5.68 -2.61
N ALA A 42 1.78 4.64 -3.22
CA ALA A 42 0.47 4.72 -3.83
C ALA A 42 -0.68 4.92 -2.84
N PHE A 43 -0.64 4.24 -1.68
CA PHE A 43 -1.67 4.42 -0.65
C PHE A 43 -1.56 5.79 0.01
N GLN A 44 -0.34 6.28 0.23
CA GLN A 44 -0.09 7.65 0.70
C GLN A 44 -0.61 8.70 -0.29
N GLU A 45 -0.32 8.53 -1.59
CA GLU A 45 -0.82 9.43 -2.65
C GLU A 45 -2.35 9.44 -2.71
N ARG A 46 -2.99 8.30 -2.46
CA ARG A 46 -4.45 8.23 -2.41
C ARG A 46 -5.04 8.99 -1.23
N ILE A 47 -4.34 9.06 -0.10
CA ILE A 47 -4.68 9.92 1.03
C ILE A 47 -4.42 11.39 0.67
N ASP A 48 -3.35 11.70 -0.06
CA ASP A 48 -2.98 13.05 -0.48
C ASP A 48 -3.94 13.64 -1.52
N SER A 49 -4.53 12.79 -2.36
CA SER A 49 -5.50 13.16 -3.40
C SER A 49 -6.96 13.01 -2.98
N GLU A 50 -7.24 12.68 -1.71
CA GLU A 50 -8.59 12.44 -1.19
C GLU A 50 -9.40 11.39 -1.98
N GLY A 51 -8.74 10.27 -2.29
CA GLY A 51 -9.35 9.15 -2.99
C GLY A 51 -8.98 9.04 -4.47
N ALA A 52 -7.97 9.77 -4.96
CA ALA A 52 -7.42 9.65 -6.31
C ALA A 52 -8.49 9.56 -7.43
N GLY A 53 -9.51 10.42 -7.37
CA GLY A 53 -10.58 10.46 -8.38
C GLY A 53 -11.82 9.60 -8.08
N LEU A 54 -11.82 8.77 -7.02
CA LEU A 54 -13.04 8.10 -6.53
C LEU A 54 -14.03 9.08 -5.88
N GLY A 55 -13.58 10.29 -5.54
CA GLY A 55 -14.41 11.36 -4.99
C GLY A 55 -14.98 11.01 -3.62
N TRP A 56 -14.14 10.99 -2.58
CA TRP A 56 -14.63 10.74 -1.23
C TRP A 56 -15.76 11.68 -0.85
N ALA A 57 -16.80 11.13 -0.23
CA ALA A 57 -17.94 11.91 0.21
C ALA A 57 -17.49 13.02 1.19
N PRO A 58 -18.05 14.23 1.05
CA PRO A 58 -17.66 15.39 1.84
C PRO A 58 -17.90 15.15 3.33
N MET A 59 -17.31 16.02 4.15
CA MET A 59 -17.46 15.93 5.59
C MET A 59 -18.92 16.20 6.01
N SER A 60 -19.40 15.50 7.04
CA SER A 60 -20.71 15.82 7.61
C SER A 60 -20.72 17.22 8.23
N ALA A 61 -21.87 17.92 8.17
CA ALA A 61 -22.00 19.27 8.71
C ALA A 61 -21.66 19.34 10.22
N ALA A 62 -21.98 18.29 10.98
CA ALA A 62 -21.65 18.20 12.40
C ALA A 62 -20.13 18.20 12.62
N ARG A 63 -19.39 17.33 11.90
CA ARG A 63 -17.93 17.27 12.01
C ARG A 63 -17.26 18.53 11.47
N ALA A 64 -17.79 19.13 10.40
CA ALA A 64 -17.30 20.40 9.87
C ALA A 64 -17.41 21.54 10.90
N ARG A 65 -18.51 21.63 11.66
CA ARG A 65 -18.66 22.61 12.75
C ARG A 65 -17.68 22.38 13.90
N ILE A 66 -17.42 21.13 14.25
CA ILE A 66 -16.40 20.78 15.26
C ILE A 66 -15.01 21.22 14.77
N ARG A 67 -14.68 20.94 13.51
CA ARG A 67 -13.39 21.32 12.90
C ARG A 67 -13.20 22.81 12.70
N ALA A 68 -14.27 23.57 12.46
CA ALA A 68 -14.20 25.03 12.37
C ALA A 68 -13.63 25.69 13.63
N ARG A 69 -13.66 24.99 14.77
CA ARG A 69 -13.07 25.42 16.05
C ARG A 69 -11.70 24.81 16.33
N SER A 70 -11.14 24.07 15.38
CA SER A 70 -9.84 23.38 15.48
C SER A 70 -8.77 24.10 14.66
N GLN A 71 -7.51 23.65 14.81
CA GLN A 71 -6.39 24.14 14.00
C GLN A 71 -6.47 23.71 12.52
N THR A 72 -7.41 22.81 12.16
CA THR A 72 -7.69 22.44 10.76
C THR A 72 -9.14 22.79 10.38
N PRO A 73 -9.40 24.00 9.86
CA PRO A 73 -10.73 24.43 9.43
C PRO A 73 -11.33 23.51 8.35
N GLY A 74 -12.64 23.59 8.11
CA GLY A 74 -13.38 22.65 7.28
C GLY A 74 -12.91 22.47 5.82
N SER A 75 -12.08 23.37 5.29
CA SER A 75 -11.44 23.26 3.97
C SER A 75 -10.17 22.39 3.97
N PHE A 76 -9.69 21.96 5.13
CA PHE A 76 -8.47 21.19 5.27
C PHE A 76 -8.74 19.70 4.99
N PRO A 77 -7.83 18.96 4.34
CA PRO A 77 -8.16 17.65 3.77
C PRO A 77 -8.71 16.63 4.79
N LEU A 78 -9.72 15.88 4.35
CA LEU A 78 -10.63 15.00 5.11
C LEU A 78 -9.93 13.91 5.92
N LEU A 79 -8.72 13.49 5.53
CA LEU A 79 -7.92 12.48 6.23
C LEU A 79 -6.49 12.94 6.57
N ARG A 80 -6.19 14.24 6.46
CA ARG A 80 -4.84 14.76 6.72
C ARG A 80 -4.76 15.72 7.91
N GLU A 81 -5.77 15.71 8.78
CA GLU A 81 -5.86 16.63 9.93
C GLU A 81 -4.56 16.68 10.76
N THR A 82 -3.97 15.53 11.08
CA THR A 82 -2.66 15.45 11.76
C THR A 82 -1.54 14.93 10.87
N GLY A 83 -1.88 14.33 9.73
CA GLY A 83 -0.94 13.59 8.88
C GLY A 83 -0.64 12.16 9.36
N ASP A 84 -1.12 11.77 10.54
CA ASP A 84 -0.81 10.47 11.16
C ASP A 84 -1.24 9.30 10.27
N LEU A 85 -2.43 9.36 9.66
CA LEU A 85 -2.91 8.28 8.80
C LEU A 85 -1.95 8.03 7.65
N ARG A 86 -1.56 9.10 6.95
CA ARG A 86 -0.60 9.04 5.85
C ARG A 86 0.75 8.51 6.31
N ALA A 87 1.27 9.03 7.42
CA ALA A 87 2.57 8.64 7.96
C ALA A 87 2.60 7.20 8.52
N SER A 88 1.44 6.66 8.90
CA SER A 88 1.30 5.30 9.42
C SER A 88 1.22 4.22 8.34
N ILE A 89 1.14 4.59 7.06
CA ILE A 89 1.16 3.63 5.96
C ILE A 89 2.58 3.09 5.83
N VAL A 90 2.75 1.82 6.18
CA VAL A 90 4.04 1.13 6.15
C VAL A 90 3.88 -0.27 5.59
N SER A 91 4.96 -0.78 5.00
CA SER A 91 5.12 -2.17 4.61
C SER A 91 5.80 -2.97 5.71
N SER A 92 5.38 -4.22 5.84
CA SER A 92 6.02 -5.22 6.67
C SER A 92 6.02 -6.55 5.93
N PHE A 93 7.02 -7.38 6.16
CA PHE A 93 7.11 -8.67 5.50
C PHE A 93 7.68 -9.74 6.42
N THR A 94 7.16 -10.94 6.28
CA THR A 94 7.57 -12.12 7.04
C THR A 94 7.65 -13.30 6.09
N GLY A 95 8.86 -13.85 5.92
CA GLY A 95 9.09 -14.95 4.98
C GLY A 95 8.74 -14.56 3.54
N ASP A 96 7.65 -15.14 3.04
CA ASP A 96 7.08 -14.99 1.70
C ASP A 96 5.82 -14.11 1.66
N THR A 97 5.51 -13.41 2.75
CA THR A 97 4.33 -12.55 2.85
C THR A 97 4.74 -11.08 2.95
N LEU A 98 4.12 -10.23 2.13
CA LEU A 98 4.17 -8.77 2.21
C LEU A 98 2.80 -8.23 2.65
N ALA A 99 2.80 -7.35 3.64
CA ALA A 99 1.62 -6.60 4.09
C ALA A 99 1.92 -5.11 4.02
N VAL A 100 0.99 -4.31 3.48
CA VAL A 100 1.13 -2.85 3.38
C VAL A 100 -0.17 -2.20 3.84
N GLY A 101 -0.09 -1.30 4.82
CA GLY A 101 -1.28 -0.72 5.43
C GLY A 101 -0.96 0.08 6.69
N THR A 102 -1.93 0.17 7.60
CA THR A 102 -1.83 0.93 8.85
C THR A 102 -2.49 0.16 9.98
N ASP A 103 -1.90 0.27 11.17
CA ASP A 103 -2.43 -0.28 12.42
C ASP A 103 -3.28 0.74 13.21
N LEU A 104 -3.53 1.93 12.67
CA LEU A 104 -4.32 2.94 13.37
C LEU A 104 -5.76 2.44 13.56
N PRO A 105 -6.29 2.42 14.80
CA PRO A 105 -7.61 1.83 15.07
C PRO A 105 -8.76 2.45 14.26
N TYR A 106 -8.70 3.76 14.03
CA TYR A 106 -9.73 4.50 13.28
C TYR A 106 -9.65 4.29 11.77
N ALA A 107 -8.54 3.75 11.24
CA ALA A 107 -8.35 3.54 9.80
C ALA A 107 -9.38 2.56 9.23
N SER A 108 -9.78 1.55 10.00
CA SER A 108 -10.82 0.58 9.63
C SER A 108 -12.17 1.26 9.32
N LEU A 109 -12.62 2.14 10.21
CA LEU A 109 -13.86 2.92 10.03
C LEU A 109 -13.79 3.82 8.79
N LEU A 110 -12.62 4.38 8.48
CA LEU A 110 -12.43 5.20 7.29
C LEU A 110 -12.42 4.34 6.02
N GLN A 111 -11.68 3.24 6.01
CA GLN A 111 -11.55 2.33 4.86
C GLN A 111 -12.91 1.75 4.46
N PHE A 112 -13.66 1.23 5.43
CA PHE A 112 -14.89 0.47 5.17
C PHE A 112 -16.19 1.28 5.39
N GLY A 113 -16.10 2.45 6.02
CA GLY A 113 -17.27 3.15 6.53
C GLY A 113 -17.87 2.44 7.75
N GLY A 114 -18.90 3.03 8.34
CA GLY A 114 -19.58 2.45 9.50
C GLY A 114 -20.22 3.49 10.42
N VAL A 115 -20.45 3.10 11.67
CA VAL A 115 -21.05 3.98 12.68
C VAL A 115 -20.02 4.27 13.77
N THR A 116 -19.92 5.54 14.16
CA THR A 116 -19.01 5.95 15.23
C THR A 116 -19.43 5.42 16.60
N ALA A 117 -18.44 5.08 17.42
CA ALA A 117 -18.68 4.60 18.78
C ALA A 117 -19.33 5.67 19.69
N PRO A 118 -20.06 5.26 20.75
CA PRO A 118 -20.69 6.17 21.70
C PRO A 118 -19.75 7.20 22.36
N GLY A 119 -18.46 6.86 22.52
CA GLY A 119 -17.45 7.75 23.10
C GLY A 119 -16.70 8.63 22.09
N SER A 120 -17.11 8.65 20.81
CA SER A 120 -16.45 9.47 19.79
C SER A 120 -16.88 10.94 19.82
N ALA A 121 -16.18 11.81 19.08
CA ALA A 121 -16.53 13.23 18.99
C ALA A 121 -17.94 13.49 18.41
N VAL A 122 -18.46 12.58 17.59
CA VAL A 122 -19.84 12.61 17.08
C VAL A 122 -20.43 11.21 17.23
N PRO A 123 -21.02 10.86 18.38
CA PRO A 123 -21.56 9.52 18.64
C PRO A 123 -22.69 9.12 17.68
N GLY A 124 -22.71 7.85 17.24
CA GLY A 124 -23.79 7.30 16.41
C GLY A 124 -23.88 7.86 14.99
N ALA A 125 -22.84 8.56 14.53
CA ALA A 125 -22.79 9.12 13.19
C ALA A 125 -22.40 8.07 12.16
N THR A 126 -23.10 8.06 11.03
CA THR A 126 -22.71 7.25 9.87
C THR A 126 -21.56 7.92 9.12
N VAL A 127 -20.46 7.18 8.97
CA VAL A 127 -19.27 7.56 8.23
C VAL A 127 -19.26 6.80 6.90
N PRO A 128 -19.24 7.50 5.75
CA PRO A 128 -19.10 6.84 4.45
C PRO A 128 -17.70 6.25 4.29
N ALA A 129 -17.60 5.16 3.53
CA ALA A 129 -16.33 4.55 3.17
C ALA A 129 -15.46 5.53 2.37
N ARG A 130 -14.18 5.58 2.74
CA ARG A 130 -13.11 6.34 2.10
C ARG A 130 -11.95 5.38 1.90
N PRO A 131 -12.04 4.44 0.95
CA PRO A 131 -11.00 3.45 0.75
C PRO A 131 -9.70 4.13 0.29
N PHE A 132 -8.60 3.81 0.94
CA PHE A 132 -7.24 4.26 0.60
C PHE A 132 -6.26 3.10 0.46
N VAL A 133 -6.49 1.98 1.15
CA VAL A 133 -5.70 0.75 1.01
C VAL A 133 -6.40 -0.16 -0.02
N PHE A 134 -5.97 -0.06 -1.28
CA PHE A 134 -6.37 -0.99 -2.35
C PHE A 134 -5.43 -0.86 -3.55
N LEU A 135 -5.31 -1.93 -4.32
CA LEU A 135 -4.61 -1.95 -5.60
C LEU A 135 -5.61 -1.77 -6.73
N THR A 136 -5.27 -0.93 -7.71
CA THR A 136 -5.97 -0.92 -9.00
C THR A 136 -5.46 -2.06 -9.88
N ASP A 137 -6.18 -2.35 -10.97
CA ASP A 137 -5.73 -3.34 -11.95
C ASP A 137 -4.34 -2.98 -12.50
N GLN A 138 -4.09 -1.70 -12.77
CA GLN A 138 -2.77 -1.24 -13.22
C GLN A 138 -1.67 -1.58 -12.20
N GLN A 139 -1.90 -1.32 -10.92
CA GLN A 139 -0.91 -1.61 -9.88
C GLN A 139 -0.67 -3.11 -9.69
N VAL A 140 -1.68 -3.94 -9.97
CA VAL A 140 -1.51 -5.40 -10.02
C VAL A 140 -0.63 -5.80 -11.21
N TYR A 141 -0.84 -5.19 -12.39
CA TYR A 141 0.02 -5.43 -13.55
C TYR A 141 1.46 -4.96 -13.32
N ASP A 142 1.65 -3.77 -12.74
CA ASP A 142 2.96 -3.21 -12.40
C ASP A 142 3.70 -4.14 -11.42
N ALA A 143 3.00 -4.69 -10.42
CA ALA A 143 3.59 -5.65 -9.48
C ALA A 143 4.05 -6.96 -10.15
N ILE A 144 3.32 -7.43 -11.18
CA ILE A 144 3.71 -8.60 -11.97
C ILE A 144 4.93 -8.27 -12.82
N GLU A 145 4.99 -7.10 -13.44
CA GLU A 145 6.13 -6.63 -14.22
C GLU A 145 7.38 -6.53 -13.33
N MET A 146 7.28 -5.90 -12.16
CA MET A 146 8.36 -5.84 -11.17
C MET A 146 8.86 -7.22 -10.75
N LEU A 147 7.95 -8.20 -10.60
CA LEU A 147 8.34 -9.58 -10.29
C LEU A 147 9.07 -10.23 -11.47
N GLN A 148 8.62 -10.02 -12.70
CA GLN A 148 9.28 -10.53 -13.89
C GLN A 148 10.67 -9.92 -14.05
N GLU A 149 10.82 -8.62 -13.87
CA GLU A 149 12.11 -7.93 -13.86
C GLU A 149 13.02 -8.47 -12.76
N TYR A 150 12.49 -8.63 -11.54
CA TYR A 150 13.24 -9.19 -10.42
C TYR A 150 13.79 -10.59 -10.75
N LEU A 151 12.96 -11.44 -11.36
CA LEU A 151 13.31 -12.83 -11.67
C LEU A 151 14.24 -12.97 -12.89
N PHE A 152 13.98 -12.21 -13.96
CA PHE A 152 14.57 -12.45 -15.28
C PHE A 152 15.60 -11.40 -15.73
N ASP A 153 15.64 -10.20 -15.13
CA ASP A 153 16.67 -9.19 -15.40
C ASP A 153 17.75 -9.23 -14.30
N GLU A 154 18.82 -8.43 -14.43
CA GLU A 154 19.92 -8.30 -13.44
C GLU A 154 19.49 -7.76 -12.06
N GLY A 155 18.21 -7.78 -11.73
CA GLY A 155 17.62 -7.24 -10.51
C GLY A 155 17.23 -5.77 -10.68
N PRO A 156 16.36 -5.23 -9.80
CA PRO A 156 15.94 -3.84 -9.88
C PRO A 156 17.14 -2.92 -9.68
N ARG A 157 17.61 -2.29 -10.77
CA ARG A 157 18.61 -1.23 -10.71
C ARG A 157 17.96 -0.03 -10.03
N ARG A 158 18.28 0.22 -8.76
CA ARG A 158 18.07 1.53 -8.17
C ARG A 158 19.17 2.45 -8.70
N GLY A 159 18.76 3.50 -9.42
CA GLY A 159 19.63 4.66 -9.68
C GLY A 159 20.00 5.37 -8.39
#